data_AF-A0A0W0YTF0-F1
#
_entry.id   AF-A0A0W0YTF0-F1
#
_cell.length_a   1.000
_cell.length_b   1.000
_cell.length_c   1.000
_cell.angle_alpha   90.00
_cell.angle_beta   90.00
_cell.angle_gamma   90.00
#
_symmetry.space_group_name_H-M   'P 1'
#
loop_
_entity.id
_entity.type
_entity.pdbx_description
1 polymer ?
#
loop_
_entity_poly.entity_id
_entity_poly.type
_entity_poly.pdbx_seq_one_letter_code
_entity_poly.pdbx_strand_id
1 'polypeptide(L)'
;MKKPSKIVVFDVDGPINAAGGTQNIFPGHNRSPELDLGDDPKDFCVPNKNFLKLTLEILYQNNILPVIGSQRIQMADNHPFYGNYVSTMYQALNHFLGSKRPYLEEDIAREIGKQLRGHNTEQSKNAILELYGKKFNIAPDSIILIDDDAGYKEPAEAEHYQFVHAPRRAKTNSAEDNAYLYETLFRTLPAEIILNSLKTSNECQEVKDEFQKQLFEVLNLKMRQIPFLSQEIIAKEVLKDIQKDIMHTQWKNNFFSAVKISSSSGIHNTIPKEMIKILKEIKNAQDFKQTWDTTLTNVQNIINESVHKKEYLCMSRTGETPKEFYQNTRAMIQNLRDSESRPEVVEDDSLKVTP
;
A
#
# COMPACT_ATOMS: atom_id res chain seq x y z
N MET A 1 -9.04 2.07 -26.75
CA MET A 1 -8.51 1.86 -25.39
C MET A 1 -9.01 0.50 -24.90
N LYS A 2 -8.20 -0.30 -24.20
CA LYS A 2 -8.65 -1.56 -23.60
C LYS A 2 -9.62 -1.24 -22.45
N LYS A 3 -10.69 -2.03 -22.28
CA LYS A 3 -11.64 -1.84 -21.18
C LYS A 3 -10.91 -2.01 -19.82
N PRO A 4 -10.94 -1.01 -18.92
CA PRO A 4 -10.30 -1.14 -17.62
C PRO A 4 -10.99 -2.21 -16.77
N SER A 5 -10.26 -2.83 -15.84
CA SER A 5 -10.82 -3.77 -14.87
C SER A 5 -11.39 -3.05 -13.64
N LYS A 6 -10.84 -1.89 -13.30
CA LYS A 6 -11.33 -0.98 -12.27
C LYS A 6 -11.09 0.48 -12.67
N ILE A 7 -11.81 1.39 -12.04
CA ILE A 7 -11.58 2.83 -12.16
C ILE A 7 -11.27 3.41 -10.79
N VAL A 8 -10.31 4.34 -10.75
CA VAL A 8 -10.04 5.15 -9.57
C VAL A 8 -10.35 6.60 -9.93
N VAL A 9 -11.34 7.17 -9.26
CA VAL A 9 -11.85 8.51 -9.51
C VAL A 9 -11.23 9.45 -8.48
N PHE A 10 -10.30 10.29 -8.91
CA PHE A 10 -9.60 11.25 -8.05
C PHE A 10 -10.32 12.58 -8.03
N ASP A 11 -10.75 13.07 -6.86
CA ASP A 11 -10.89 14.50 -6.72
C ASP A 11 -9.56 15.21 -6.98
N VAL A 12 -9.65 16.46 -7.39
CA VAL A 12 -8.52 17.30 -7.69
C VAL A 12 -8.14 18.10 -6.47
N ASP A 13 -9.04 18.93 -5.96
CA ASP A 13 -8.76 19.74 -4.76
C ASP A 13 -8.69 18.81 -3.55
N GLY A 14 -7.61 18.88 -2.77
CA GLY A 14 -7.32 17.92 -1.70
C GLY A 14 -6.39 16.79 -2.18
N PRO A 15 -6.87 15.73 -2.87
CA PRO A 15 -6.02 14.59 -3.23
C PRO A 15 -4.90 14.87 -4.24
N ILE A 16 -5.03 15.87 -5.12
CA ILE A 16 -4.01 16.20 -6.12
C ILE A 16 -3.48 17.61 -5.91
N ASN A 17 -4.40 18.57 -5.83
CA ASN A 17 -4.17 20.00 -5.67
C ASN A 17 -4.38 20.38 -4.21
N ALA A 18 -3.30 20.61 -3.47
CA ALA A 18 -3.39 21.06 -2.10
C ALA A 18 -2.30 22.08 -1.80
N ALA A 19 -2.70 23.21 -1.23
CA ALA A 19 -1.78 24.19 -0.69
C ALA A 19 -0.92 23.56 0.43
N GLY A 20 0.33 23.98 0.54
CA GLY A 20 1.29 23.45 1.52
C GLY A 20 2.73 23.60 1.06
N GLY A 21 3.67 23.09 1.86
CA GLY A 21 5.11 23.18 1.58
C GLY A 21 5.56 22.28 0.42
N THR A 22 5.20 22.62 -0.81
CA THR A 22 5.62 21.94 -2.04
C THR A 22 6.33 22.92 -2.98
N GLN A 23 7.30 22.41 -3.73
CA GLN A 23 7.96 23.16 -4.81
C GLN A 23 7.30 22.93 -6.17
N ASN A 24 6.37 21.97 -6.27
CA ASN A 24 5.69 21.65 -7.52
C ASN A 24 4.44 22.53 -7.64
N ILE A 25 4.65 23.77 -8.10
CA ILE A 25 3.59 24.77 -8.19
C ILE A 25 3.46 25.24 -9.63
N PHE A 26 2.23 25.25 -10.13
CA PHE A 26 1.88 25.81 -11.42
C PHE A 26 1.09 27.10 -11.21
N PRO A 27 1.54 28.24 -11.75
CA PRO A 27 0.90 29.52 -11.48
C PRO A 27 -0.51 29.59 -12.06
N GLY A 28 -1.44 30.07 -11.25
CA GLY A 28 -2.82 30.31 -11.65
C GLY A 28 -2.96 31.46 -12.64
N HIS A 29 -3.98 31.39 -13.51
CA HIS A 29 -4.30 32.53 -14.36
C HIS A 29 -4.84 33.70 -13.52
N ASN A 30 -4.35 34.92 -13.76
CA ASN A 30 -4.69 36.12 -13.00
C ASN A 30 -4.50 35.97 -11.48
N ARG A 31 -3.47 35.20 -11.07
CA ARG A 31 -2.98 35.22 -9.69
C ARG A 31 -2.59 36.64 -9.28
N SER A 32 -2.66 36.89 -7.99
CA SER A 32 -2.29 38.15 -7.36
C SER A 32 -0.78 38.35 -7.50
N PRO A 33 -0.30 39.45 -8.08
CA PRO A 33 1.14 39.66 -8.29
C PRO A 33 1.91 39.88 -6.99
N GLU A 34 1.19 40.17 -5.91
CA GLU A 34 1.73 40.43 -4.57
C GLU A 34 1.95 39.15 -3.73
N LEU A 35 1.37 38.02 -4.16
CA LEU A 35 1.49 36.75 -3.45
C LEU A 35 2.64 35.91 -4.04
N ASP A 36 3.42 35.31 -3.15
CA ASP A 36 4.43 34.34 -3.53
C ASP A 36 3.79 33.12 -4.20
N LEU A 37 4.57 32.43 -5.06
CA LEU A 37 4.09 31.26 -5.78
C LEU A 37 3.67 30.17 -4.80
N GLY A 38 2.41 29.72 -4.89
CA GLY A 38 1.83 28.71 -4.00
C GLY A 38 0.93 29.28 -2.90
N ASP A 39 0.95 30.59 -2.67
CA ASP A 39 0.12 31.26 -1.67
C ASP A 39 -1.20 31.78 -2.26
N ASP A 40 -1.29 31.93 -3.58
CA ASP A 40 -2.55 32.32 -4.24
C ASP A 40 -3.46 31.09 -4.41
N PRO A 41 -4.74 31.15 -4.03
CA PRO A 41 -5.69 30.03 -4.20
C PRO A 41 -5.95 29.65 -5.67
N LYS A 42 -5.51 30.46 -6.63
CA LYS A 42 -5.56 30.14 -8.07
C LYS A 42 -4.36 29.30 -8.51
N ASP A 43 -3.28 29.27 -7.73
CA ASP A 43 -2.14 28.41 -8.02
C ASP A 43 -2.52 26.93 -7.84
N PHE A 44 -1.87 26.07 -8.62
CA PHE A 44 -2.09 24.63 -8.56
C PHE A 44 -0.85 23.96 -7.99
N CYS A 45 -0.99 23.38 -6.81
CA CYS A 45 0.11 22.85 -6.00
C CYS A 45 0.00 21.34 -5.93
N VAL A 46 1.03 20.61 -6.35
CA VAL A 46 1.07 19.14 -6.27
C VAL A 46 2.07 18.68 -5.21
N PRO A 47 1.64 18.50 -3.96
CA PRO A 47 2.40 17.77 -2.97
C PRO A 47 2.84 16.41 -3.48
N ASN A 48 4.06 16.02 -3.14
CA ASN A 48 4.68 14.77 -3.51
C ASN A 48 4.38 14.27 -4.94
N LYS A 49 4.55 15.17 -5.93
CA LYS A 49 4.26 14.90 -7.36
C LYS A 49 4.77 13.54 -7.84
N ASN A 50 5.97 13.14 -7.42
CA ASN A 50 6.56 11.88 -7.85
C ASN A 50 5.77 10.66 -7.33
N PHE A 51 5.23 10.72 -6.11
CA PHE A 51 4.47 9.60 -5.54
C PHE A 51 3.06 9.52 -6.12
N LEU A 52 2.43 10.68 -6.36
CA LEU A 52 1.18 10.73 -7.12
C LEU A 52 1.39 10.10 -8.51
N LYS A 53 2.43 10.53 -9.23
CA LYS A 53 2.76 10.02 -10.56
C LYS A 53 3.02 8.50 -10.55
N LEU A 54 3.85 8.01 -9.63
CA LEU A 54 4.10 6.57 -9.47
C LEU A 54 2.81 5.80 -9.23
N THR A 55 1.93 6.32 -8.37
CA THR A 55 0.64 5.70 -8.07
C THR A 55 -0.23 5.59 -9.34
N LEU A 56 -0.36 6.68 -10.09
CA LEU A 56 -1.13 6.71 -11.34
C LEU A 56 -0.55 5.74 -12.39
N GLU A 57 0.78 5.68 -12.52
CA GLU A 57 1.46 4.78 -13.45
C GLU A 57 1.29 3.31 -13.06
N ILE A 58 1.45 2.96 -11.77
CA ILE A 58 1.26 1.60 -11.27
C ILE A 58 -0.19 1.14 -11.52
N LEU A 59 -1.18 1.98 -11.25
CA LEU A 59 -2.59 1.67 -11.55
C LEU A 59 -2.78 1.40 -13.05
N TYR A 60 -2.33 2.32 -13.90
CA TYR A 60 -2.52 2.24 -15.34
C TYR A 60 -1.84 1.02 -15.98
N GLN A 61 -0.59 0.73 -15.60
CA GLN A 61 0.16 -0.45 -16.07
C GLN A 61 -0.57 -1.76 -15.75
N ASN A 62 -1.38 -1.78 -14.69
CA ASN A 62 -2.14 -2.94 -14.25
C ASN A 62 -3.63 -2.87 -14.64
N ASN A 63 -3.96 -2.18 -15.75
CA ASN A 63 -5.30 -2.11 -16.34
C ASN A 63 -6.37 -1.48 -15.44
N ILE A 64 -5.97 -0.66 -14.46
CA ILE A 64 -6.84 0.17 -13.64
C ILE A 64 -6.74 1.60 -14.16
N LEU A 65 -7.86 2.27 -14.44
CA LEU A 65 -7.84 3.60 -15.05
C LEU A 65 -8.06 4.69 -14.00
N PRO A 66 -7.07 5.56 -13.72
CA PRO A 66 -7.28 6.77 -12.96
C PRO A 66 -8.01 7.83 -13.81
N VAL A 67 -9.08 8.42 -13.29
CA VAL A 67 -9.88 9.46 -13.94
C VAL A 67 -10.16 10.62 -12.99
N ILE A 68 -10.59 11.77 -13.53
CA ILE A 68 -10.85 12.99 -12.75
C ILE A 68 -12.29 12.98 -12.22
N GLY A 69 -12.43 13.19 -10.92
CA GLY A 69 -13.69 13.19 -10.14
C GLY A 69 -14.08 14.54 -9.54
N SER A 70 -13.44 15.63 -9.94
CA SER A 70 -13.69 16.95 -9.35
C SER A 70 -14.99 17.57 -9.86
N GLN A 71 -15.71 18.33 -9.01
CA GLN A 71 -16.85 19.14 -9.46
C GLN A 71 -16.45 20.15 -10.54
N ARG A 72 -15.17 20.56 -10.59
CA ARG A 72 -14.63 21.47 -11.61
C ARG A 72 -14.91 20.99 -13.04
N ILE A 73 -14.96 19.68 -13.29
CA ILE A 73 -15.17 19.15 -14.64
C ILE A 73 -16.55 19.51 -15.21
N GLN A 74 -17.51 19.85 -14.36
CA GLN A 74 -18.89 20.23 -14.74
C GLN A 74 -18.98 21.67 -15.25
N MET A 75 -17.98 22.50 -14.92
CA MET A 75 -17.95 23.91 -15.27
C MET A 75 -17.52 24.09 -16.74
N ALA A 76 -18.11 25.08 -17.41
CA ALA A 76 -17.69 25.47 -18.75
C ALA A 76 -16.41 26.31 -18.69
N ASP A 77 -15.56 26.23 -19.72
CA ASP A 77 -14.30 26.99 -19.79
C ASP A 77 -14.52 28.51 -19.76
N ASN A 78 -15.67 28.98 -20.25
CA ASN A 78 -16.06 30.38 -20.24
C ASN A 78 -16.88 30.77 -19.00
N HIS A 79 -16.96 29.92 -17.97
CA HIS A 79 -17.63 30.28 -16.72
C HIS A 79 -16.90 31.46 -16.07
N PRO A 80 -17.59 32.58 -15.74
CA PRO A 80 -16.94 33.82 -15.34
C PRO A 80 -16.08 33.67 -14.06
N PHE A 81 -16.48 32.77 -13.17
CA PHE A 81 -15.76 32.51 -11.92
C PHE A 81 -14.85 31.28 -11.96
N TYR A 82 -15.25 30.23 -12.69
CA TYR A 82 -14.61 28.91 -12.60
C TYR A 82 -13.79 28.54 -13.82
N GLY A 83 -13.97 29.22 -14.96
CA GLY A 83 -13.28 28.92 -16.21
C GLY A 83 -11.76 28.92 -16.07
N ASN A 84 -11.22 29.89 -15.33
CA ASN A 84 -9.79 29.97 -15.04
C ASN A 84 -9.30 28.77 -14.21
N TYR A 85 -10.05 28.37 -13.18
CA TYR A 85 -9.70 27.21 -12.35
C TYR A 85 -9.72 25.89 -13.13
N VAL A 86 -10.66 25.74 -14.07
CA VAL A 86 -10.73 24.58 -14.98
C VAL A 86 -9.54 24.56 -15.93
N SER A 87 -9.26 25.69 -16.59
CA SER A 87 -8.10 25.82 -17.49
C SER A 87 -6.78 25.55 -16.77
N THR A 88 -6.58 26.18 -15.61
CA THR A 88 -5.38 25.98 -14.78
C THR A 88 -5.24 24.53 -14.34
N MET A 89 -6.32 23.85 -13.92
CA MET A 89 -6.28 22.44 -13.56
C MET A 89 -5.73 21.56 -14.70
N TYR A 90 -6.30 21.67 -15.91
CA TYR A 90 -5.84 20.85 -17.02
C TYR A 90 -4.42 21.20 -17.47
N GLN A 91 -4.06 22.48 -17.50
CA GLN A 91 -2.70 22.93 -17.82
C GLN A 91 -1.67 22.45 -16.80
N ALA A 92 -1.99 22.50 -15.50
CA ALA A 92 -1.13 22.02 -14.45
C ALA A 92 -0.95 20.49 -14.52
N LEU A 93 -2.02 19.73 -14.75
CA LEU A 93 -1.94 18.28 -14.95
C LEU A 93 -1.07 17.94 -16.17
N ASN A 94 -1.23 18.66 -17.29
CA ASN A 94 -0.38 18.54 -18.47
C ASN A 94 1.09 18.85 -18.15
N HIS A 95 1.35 19.89 -17.35
CA HIS A 95 2.69 20.30 -16.96
C HIS A 95 3.39 19.26 -16.07
N PHE A 96 2.70 18.75 -15.04
CA PHE A 96 3.30 17.86 -14.05
C PHE A 96 3.37 16.39 -14.48
N LEU A 97 2.40 15.92 -15.26
CA LEU A 97 2.24 14.51 -15.63
C LEU A 97 2.47 14.25 -17.13
N GLY A 98 2.66 15.31 -17.91
CA GLY A 98 2.80 15.25 -19.36
C GLY A 98 1.47 15.42 -20.10
N SER A 99 1.55 16.01 -21.29
CA SER A 99 0.38 16.31 -22.13
C SER A 99 -0.23 15.08 -22.81
N LYS A 100 0.54 13.98 -22.92
CA LYS A 100 0.10 12.69 -23.49
C LYS A 100 -0.12 11.63 -22.40
N ARG A 101 -0.42 12.05 -21.16
CA ARG A 101 -0.69 11.12 -20.05
C ARG A 101 -1.88 10.21 -20.41
N PRO A 102 -1.81 8.90 -20.15
CA PRO A 102 -2.89 7.96 -20.47
C PRO A 102 -3.89 7.77 -19.30
N TYR A 103 -3.82 8.67 -18.32
CA TYR A 103 -4.62 8.68 -17.11
C TYR A 103 -4.99 10.14 -16.80
N LEU A 104 -6.08 10.37 -16.06
CA LEU A 104 -6.60 11.72 -15.82
C LEU A 104 -6.78 12.51 -17.14
N GLU A 105 -7.27 11.83 -18.18
CA GLU A 105 -7.42 12.37 -19.52
C GLU A 105 -8.47 13.48 -19.58
N GLU A 106 -8.09 14.61 -20.14
CA GLU A 106 -8.95 15.80 -20.23
C GLU A 106 -10.18 15.55 -21.11
N ASP A 107 -10.02 14.89 -22.26
CA ASP A 107 -11.14 14.63 -23.17
C ASP A 107 -12.23 13.78 -22.51
N ILE A 108 -11.82 12.78 -21.73
CA ILE A 108 -12.74 11.91 -20.97
C ILE A 108 -13.44 12.72 -19.88
N ALA A 109 -12.68 13.48 -19.09
CA ALA A 109 -13.24 14.30 -18.01
C ALA A 109 -14.23 15.36 -18.54
N ARG A 110 -13.91 15.98 -19.68
CA ARG A 110 -14.78 16.96 -20.36
C ARG A 110 -16.06 16.32 -20.91
N GLU A 111 -15.99 15.11 -21.44
CA GLU A 111 -17.16 14.37 -21.90
C GLU A 111 -18.14 14.06 -20.76
N ILE A 112 -17.61 13.60 -19.62
CA ILE A 112 -18.40 13.34 -18.40
C ILE A 112 -18.96 14.64 -17.85
N GLY A 113 -18.11 15.67 -17.71
CA GLY A 113 -18.49 16.97 -17.18
C GLY A 113 -19.58 17.69 -17.98
N LYS A 114 -19.58 17.56 -19.31
CA LYS A 114 -20.65 18.10 -20.17
C LYS A 114 -22.03 17.54 -19.84
N GLN A 115 -22.11 16.27 -19.46
CA GLN A 115 -23.37 15.59 -19.10
C GLN A 115 -23.88 16.00 -17.71
N LEU A 116 -23.01 16.57 -16.88
CA LEU A 116 -23.31 16.97 -15.51
C LEU A 116 -23.60 18.47 -15.36
N ARG A 117 -23.62 19.24 -16.45
CA ARG A 117 -23.87 20.69 -16.39
C ARG A 117 -25.23 20.96 -15.74
N GLY A 118 -25.21 21.71 -14.64
CA GLY A 118 -26.41 22.06 -13.88
C GLY A 118 -26.86 21.00 -12.86
N HIS A 119 -26.14 19.89 -12.73
CA HIS A 119 -26.33 18.97 -11.61
C HIS A 119 -25.62 19.51 -10.36
N ASN A 120 -26.27 19.38 -9.19
CA ASN A 120 -25.59 19.63 -7.93
C ASN A 120 -24.90 18.33 -7.47
N THR A 121 -23.57 18.38 -7.31
CA THR A 121 -22.77 17.27 -6.76
C THR A 121 -22.05 17.66 -5.47
N GLU A 122 -22.50 18.71 -4.78
CA GLU A 122 -21.95 19.16 -3.49
C GLU A 122 -22.23 18.16 -2.37
N GLN A 123 -23.35 17.44 -2.45
CA GLN A 123 -23.75 16.46 -1.42
C GLN A 123 -23.34 15.03 -1.77
N SER A 124 -23.08 14.75 -3.05
CA SER A 124 -22.68 13.44 -3.54
C SER A 124 -22.01 13.54 -4.90
N LYS A 125 -20.94 12.75 -5.10
CA LYS A 125 -20.28 12.56 -6.40
C LYS A 125 -20.81 11.36 -7.18
N ASN A 126 -21.86 10.68 -6.72
CA ASN A 126 -22.37 9.46 -7.35
C ASN A 126 -22.75 9.65 -8.82
N ALA A 127 -23.27 10.82 -9.22
CA ALA A 127 -23.56 11.11 -10.62
C ALA A 127 -22.30 11.08 -11.51
N ILE A 128 -21.14 11.51 -10.98
CA ILE A 128 -19.84 11.39 -11.67
C ILE A 128 -19.45 9.91 -11.78
N LEU A 129 -19.55 9.17 -10.67
CA LEU A 129 -19.17 7.75 -10.60
C LEU A 129 -20.03 6.90 -11.56
N GLU A 130 -21.33 7.16 -11.61
CA GLU A 130 -22.28 6.46 -12.47
C GLU A 130 -21.97 6.67 -13.96
N LEU A 131 -21.65 7.90 -14.37
CA LEU A 131 -21.29 8.20 -15.76
C LEU A 131 -19.98 7.49 -16.16
N TYR A 132 -18.99 7.43 -15.28
CA TYR A 132 -17.79 6.64 -15.53
C TYR A 132 -18.09 5.14 -15.61
N GLY A 133 -18.91 4.60 -14.69
CA GLY A 133 -19.36 3.21 -14.72
C GLY A 133 -20.05 2.85 -16.03
N LYS A 134 -20.96 3.70 -16.51
CA LYS A 134 -21.64 3.55 -17.82
C LYS A 134 -20.67 3.63 -18.98
N LYS A 135 -19.80 4.64 -19.02
CA LYS A 135 -18.84 4.86 -20.12
C LYS A 135 -17.92 3.67 -20.34
N PHE A 136 -17.44 3.06 -19.26
CA PHE A 136 -16.50 1.95 -19.32
C PHE A 136 -17.13 0.58 -19.07
N ASN A 137 -18.44 0.52 -18.83
CA ASN A 137 -19.18 -0.70 -18.49
C ASN A 137 -18.54 -1.44 -17.28
N ILE A 138 -18.33 -0.70 -16.18
CA ILE A 138 -17.75 -1.19 -14.93
C ILE A 138 -18.80 -1.17 -13.81
N ALA A 139 -18.81 -2.21 -12.98
CA ALA A 139 -19.71 -2.33 -11.85
C ALA A 139 -19.31 -1.36 -10.71
N PRO A 140 -20.27 -0.88 -9.89
CA PRO A 140 -20.00 0.06 -8.81
C PRO A 140 -18.89 -0.38 -7.84
N ASP A 141 -18.85 -1.65 -7.46
CA ASP A 141 -17.85 -2.26 -6.55
C ASP A 141 -16.41 -2.19 -7.07
N SER A 142 -16.25 -1.89 -8.35
CA SER A 142 -14.99 -1.80 -9.09
C SER A 142 -14.58 -0.35 -9.35
N ILE A 143 -15.27 0.62 -8.74
CA ILE A 143 -14.97 2.05 -8.81
C ILE A 143 -14.63 2.54 -7.40
N ILE A 144 -13.48 3.21 -7.28
CA ILE A 144 -13.00 3.80 -6.03
C ILE A 144 -13.02 5.32 -6.17
N LEU A 145 -13.74 6.03 -5.30
CA LEU A 145 -13.66 7.47 -5.15
C LEU A 145 -12.56 7.82 -4.14
N ILE A 146 -11.70 8.77 -4.50
CA ILE A 146 -10.71 9.37 -3.62
C ILE A 146 -11.08 10.83 -3.44
N ASP A 147 -11.27 11.25 -2.19
CA ASP A 147 -11.73 12.60 -1.86
C ASP A 147 -11.21 13.03 -0.49
N ASP A 148 -10.98 14.33 -0.29
CA ASP A 148 -10.62 14.89 1.01
C ASP A 148 -11.84 15.18 1.90
N ASP A 149 -13.03 15.30 1.30
CA ASP A 149 -14.28 15.43 2.04
C ASP A 149 -14.86 14.05 2.41
N ALA A 150 -14.83 13.75 3.71
CA ALA A 150 -15.39 12.50 4.24
C ALA A 150 -16.92 12.40 4.06
N GLY A 151 -17.61 13.52 3.82
CA GLY A 151 -19.05 13.57 3.58
C GLY A 151 -19.50 12.78 2.35
N TYR A 152 -18.61 12.57 1.37
CA TYR A 152 -18.92 11.77 0.18
C TYR A 152 -18.84 10.25 0.42
N LYS A 153 -18.30 9.80 1.56
CA LYS A 153 -18.12 8.39 1.85
C LYS A 153 -19.45 7.63 1.92
N GLU A 154 -20.34 8.07 2.80
CA GLU A 154 -21.62 7.37 3.05
C GLU A 154 -22.50 7.31 1.79
N PRO A 155 -22.69 8.41 1.03
CA PRO A 155 -23.42 8.35 -0.24
C PRO A 155 -22.77 7.41 -1.27
N ALA A 156 -21.43 7.38 -1.35
CA ALA A 156 -20.72 6.51 -2.30
C ALA A 156 -20.88 5.02 -1.93
N GLU A 157 -20.66 4.69 -0.66
CA GLU A 157 -20.75 3.31 -0.17
C GLU A 157 -22.19 2.76 -0.22
N ALA A 158 -23.20 3.61 -0.06
CA ALA A 158 -24.62 3.24 -0.21
C ALA A 158 -24.95 2.73 -1.62
N GLU A 159 -24.26 3.23 -2.65
CA GLU A 159 -24.39 2.80 -4.05
C GLU A 159 -23.33 1.75 -4.43
N HIS A 160 -22.72 1.10 -3.44
CA HIS A 160 -21.68 0.07 -3.58
C HIS A 160 -20.35 0.54 -4.19
N TYR A 161 -20.12 1.85 -4.32
CA TYR A 161 -18.79 2.37 -4.65
C TYR A 161 -17.84 2.21 -3.45
N GLN A 162 -16.55 2.14 -3.73
CA GLN A 162 -15.54 2.18 -2.68
C GLN A 162 -15.07 3.62 -2.43
N PHE A 163 -14.66 3.92 -1.20
CA PHE A 163 -14.15 5.24 -0.83
C PHE A 163 -12.78 5.16 -0.16
N VAL A 164 -11.89 6.09 -0.52
CA VAL A 164 -10.59 6.33 0.12
C VAL A 164 -10.52 7.79 0.53
N HIS A 165 -10.32 8.03 1.83
CA HIS A 165 -10.25 9.39 2.37
C HIS A 165 -8.83 9.96 2.24
N ALA A 166 -8.71 11.18 1.71
CA ALA A 166 -7.46 11.91 1.58
C ALA A 166 -7.50 13.20 2.42
N PRO A 167 -7.47 13.14 3.76
CA PRO A 167 -7.75 14.30 4.62
C PRO A 167 -6.75 15.46 4.54
N ARG A 168 -5.54 15.23 4.01
CA ARG A 168 -4.44 16.23 3.90
C ARG A 168 -4.11 16.99 5.20
N ARG A 169 -4.31 16.35 6.38
CA ARG A 169 -4.06 16.96 7.70
C ARG A 169 -2.63 16.79 8.21
N ALA A 170 -1.91 15.82 7.66
CA ALA A 170 -0.57 15.49 8.09
C ALA A 170 0.47 16.43 7.47
N LYS A 171 1.72 16.35 7.95
CA LYS A 171 2.82 17.09 7.36
C LYS A 171 2.99 16.71 5.89
N THR A 172 3.03 17.71 5.00
CA THR A 172 3.20 17.53 3.56
C THR A 172 4.35 16.57 3.24
N ASN A 173 4.10 15.61 2.35
CA ASN A 173 5.03 14.56 1.91
C ASN A 173 5.40 13.48 2.96
N SER A 174 4.80 13.50 4.15
CA SER A 174 4.96 12.41 5.13
C SER A 174 4.23 11.13 4.70
N ALA A 175 4.57 9.99 5.32
CA ALA A 175 3.88 8.72 5.08
C ALA A 175 2.37 8.81 5.35
N GLU A 176 1.97 9.54 6.39
CA GLU A 176 0.57 9.78 6.73
C GLU A 176 -0.14 10.65 5.69
N ASP A 177 0.51 11.72 5.19
CA ASP A 177 -0.05 12.59 4.14
C ASP A 177 -0.25 11.83 2.82
N ASN A 178 0.63 10.89 2.51
CA ASN A 178 0.56 10.05 1.31
C ASN A 178 -0.26 8.76 1.51
N ALA A 179 -0.81 8.51 2.70
CA ALA A 179 -1.42 7.23 3.05
C ALA A 179 -2.58 6.83 2.11
N TYR A 180 -3.33 7.81 1.61
CA TYR A 180 -4.43 7.58 0.67
C TYR A 180 -3.95 7.00 -0.68
N LEU A 181 -2.73 7.37 -1.14
CA LEU A 181 -2.13 6.81 -2.35
C LEU A 181 -1.84 5.32 -2.17
N TYR A 182 -1.24 4.95 -1.04
CA TYR A 182 -0.92 3.56 -0.73
C TYR A 182 -2.17 2.73 -0.47
N GLU A 183 -3.15 3.28 0.24
CA GLU A 183 -4.46 2.64 0.43
C GLU A 183 -5.13 2.33 -0.92
N THR A 184 -5.10 3.29 -1.84
CA THR A 184 -5.64 3.11 -3.20
C THR A 184 -4.95 1.94 -3.90
N LEU A 185 -3.63 1.85 -3.81
CA LEU A 185 -2.87 0.74 -4.38
C LEU A 185 -3.27 -0.59 -3.72
N PHE A 186 -3.34 -0.67 -2.40
CA PHE A 186 -3.69 -1.92 -1.70
C PHE A 186 -5.14 -2.37 -1.93
N ARG A 187 -6.09 -1.46 -2.18
CA ARG A 187 -7.48 -1.80 -2.53
C ARG A 187 -7.64 -2.26 -3.99
N THR A 188 -6.65 -1.99 -4.82
CA THR A 188 -6.70 -2.30 -6.25
C THR A 188 -5.81 -3.46 -6.65
N LEU A 189 -4.67 -3.63 -6.00
CA LEU A 189 -3.60 -4.55 -6.40
C LEU A 189 -3.00 -5.31 -5.20
N PRO A 190 -2.63 -6.59 -5.39
CA PRO A 190 -1.72 -7.29 -4.48
C PRO A 190 -0.40 -6.55 -4.29
N ALA A 191 0.16 -6.61 -3.07
CA ALA A 191 1.43 -5.96 -2.72
C ALA A 191 2.60 -6.35 -3.64
N GLU A 192 2.65 -7.61 -4.08
CA GLU A 192 3.69 -8.08 -5.00
C GLU A 192 3.63 -7.35 -6.34
N ILE A 193 2.43 -7.12 -6.88
CA ILE A 193 2.25 -6.42 -8.16
C ILE A 193 2.67 -4.95 -8.02
N ILE A 194 2.32 -4.30 -6.90
CA ILE A 194 2.74 -2.92 -6.60
C ILE A 194 4.27 -2.81 -6.60
N LEU A 195 4.94 -3.71 -5.85
CA LEU A 195 6.40 -3.71 -5.73
C LEU A 195 7.09 -4.04 -7.06
N ASN A 196 6.52 -4.94 -7.87
CA ASN A 196 7.07 -5.26 -9.18
C ASN A 196 6.92 -4.08 -10.17
N SER A 197 5.76 -3.42 -10.19
CA SER A 197 5.57 -2.20 -11.01
C SER A 197 6.50 -1.07 -10.59
N LEU A 198 6.72 -0.89 -9.28
CA LEU A 198 7.66 0.10 -8.76
C LEU A 198 9.10 -0.16 -9.25
N LYS A 199 9.56 -1.41 -9.22
CA LYS A 199 10.90 -1.81 -9.71
C LYS A 199 11.09 -1.49 -11.19
N THR A 200 10.03 -1.67 -12.00
CA THR A 200 10.06 -1.42 -13.45
C THR A 200 9.78 0.03 -13.84
N SER A 201 9.50 0.90 -12.88
CA SER A 201 9.24 2.32 -13.15
C SER A 201 10.51 3.07 -13.59
N ASN A 202 10.32 4.12 -14.39
CA ASN A 202 11.39 4.96 -14.91
C ASN A 202 11.87 6.04 -13.91
N GLU A 203 11.31 6.08 -12.70
CA GLU A 203 11.74 7.01 -11.66
C GLU A 203 13.13 6.64 -11.11
N CYS A 204 13.82 7.63 -10.55
CA CYS A 204 15.15 7.43 -9.97
C CYS A 204 15.10 6.54 -8.72
N GLN A 205 16.23 5.95 -8.35
CA GLN A 205 16.27 4.97 -7.26
C GLN A 205 15.88 5.58 -5.92
N GLU A 206 16.27 6.82 -5.66
CA GLU A 206 15.97 7.54 -4.43
C GLU A 206 14.46 7.72 -4.23
N VAL A 207 13.73 8.06 -5.30
CA VAL A 207 12.26 8.18 -5.26
C VAL A 207 11.62 6.82 -5.02
N LYS A 208 12.11 5.77 -5.69
CA LYS A 208 11.59 4.40 -5.52
C LYS A 208 11.81 3.88 -4.09
N ASP A 209 12.99 4.12 -3.52
CA ASP A 209 13.33 3.68 -2.17
C ASP A 209 12.47 4.37 -1.11
N GLU A 210 12.28 5.70 -1.21
CA GLU A 210 11.43 6.43 -0.26
C GLU A 210 9.95 6.06 -0.44
N PHE A 211 9.48 5.85 -1.68
CA PHE A 211 8.11 5.37 -1.94
C PHE A 211 7.89 4.01 -1.29
N GLN A 212 8.82 3.07 -1.50
CA GLN A 212 8.75 1.73 -0.93
C GLN A 212 8.78 1.78 0.61
N LYS A 213 9.64 2.61 1.20
CA LYS A 213 9.73 2.79 2.64
C LYS A 213 8.40 3.27 3.24
N GLN A 214 7.81 4.33 2.70
CA GLN A 214 6.53 4.85 3.18
C GLN A 214 5.36 3.88 2.91
N LEU A 215 5.36 3.18 1.77
CA LEU A 215 4.40 2.10 1.48
C LEU A 215 4.43 1.03 2.57
N PHE A 216 5.60 0.59 3.02
CA PHE A 216 5.74 -0.38 4.11
C PHE A 216 5.38 0.19 5.47
N GLU A 217 5.67 1.47 5.73
CA GLU A 217 5.24 2.15 6.95
C GLU A 217 3.72 2.16 7.09
N VAL A 218 3.01 2.56 6.03
CA VAL A 218 1.54 2.57 6.01
C VAL A 218 0.95 1.17 6.03
N LEU A 219 1.59 0.20 5.34
CA LEU A 219 1.20 -1.20 5.44
C LEU A 219 1.30 -1.70 6.88
N ASN A 220 2.40 -1.43 7.57
CA ASN A 220 2.60 -1.81 8.97
C ASN A 220 1.57 -1.16 9.90
N LEU A 221 1.23 0.11 9.68
CA LEU A 221 0.19 0.81 10.43
C LEU A 221 -1.20 0.20 10.22
N LYS A 222 -1.57 -0.12 8.97
CA LYS A 222 -2.87 -0.73 8.64
C LYS A 222 -2.98 -2.20 9.03
N MET A 223 -1.89 -2.95 9.00
CA MET A 223 -1.88 -4.34 9.46
C MET A 223 -2.23 -4.48 10.93
N ARG A 224 -1.94 -3.48 11.78
CA ARG A 224 -2.43 -3.46 13.17
C ARG A 224 -3.97 -3.46 13.25
N GLN A 225 -4.68 -3.18 12.15
CA GLN A 225 -6.13 -3.16 12.05
C GLN A 225 -6.70 -4.32 11.19
N ILE A 226 -5.86 -5.17 10.57
CA ILE A 226 -6.30 -6.27 9.68
C ILE A 226 -5.65 -7.59 10.16
N PRO A 227 -6.38 -8.45 10.89
CA PRO A 227 -5.83 -9.64 11.55
C PRO A 227 -5.12 -10.64 10.61
N PHE A 228 -5.61 -10.76 9.36
CA PHE A 228 -5.07 -11.73 8.39
C PHE A 228 -3.73 -11.29 7.78
N LEU A 229 -3.54 -9.97 7.58
CA LEU A 229 -2.34 -9.44 6.93
C LEU A 229 -1.19 -9.28 7.94
N SER A 230 -1.51 -8.95 9.20
CA SER A 230 -0.53 -8.94 10.30
C SER A 230 0.04 -10.33 10.54
N GLN A 231 -0.79 -11.38 10.51
CA GLN A 231 -0.33 -12.77 10.64
C GLN A 231 0.68 -13.15 9.57
N GLU A 232 0.46 -12.79 8.31
CA GLU A 232 1.40 -13.08 7.22
C GLU A 232 2.75 -12.35 7.39
N ILE A 233 2.77 -11.11 7.87
CA ILE A 233 4.03 -10.38 8.07
C ILE A 233 4.76 -10.82 9.34
N ILE A 234 4.03 -11.06 10.43
CA ILE A 234 4.60 -11.63 11.66
C ILE A 234 5.21 -13.01 11.34
N ALA A 235 4.47 -13.86 10.62
CA ALA A 235 4.97 -15.16 10.19
C ALA A 235 6.23 -15.03 9.34
N LYS A 236 6.27 -14.08 8.41
CA LYS A 236 7.45 -13.83 7.57
C LYS A 236 8.68 -13.42 8.38
N GLU A 237 8.57 -12.48 9.32
CA GLU A 237 9.72 -12.02 10.12
C GLU A 237 10.20 -13.13 11.07
N VAL A 238 9.29 -13.85 11.70
CA VAL A 238 9.61 -15.01 12.55
C VAL A 238 10.35 -16.09 11.77
N LEU A 239 9.88 -16.40 10.55
CA LEU A 239 10.52 -17.40 9.70
C LEU A 239 11.89 -16.94 9.20
N LYS A 240 12.13 -15.64 8.98
CA LYS A 240 13.46 -15.10 8.68
C LYS A 240 14.41 -15.27 9.85
N ASP A 241 13.97 -15.01 11.07
CA ASP A 241 14.80 -15.18 12.26
C ASP A 241 15.16 -16.67 12.48
N ILE A 242 14.17 -17.57 12.33
CA ILE A 242 14.40 -19.03 12.35
C ILE A 242 15.40 -19.43 11.28
N GLN A 243 15.26 -18.94 10.04
CA GLN A 243 16.20 -19.21 8.96
C GLN A 243 17.60 -18.72 9.32
N LYS A 244 17.72 -17.49 9.85
CA LYS A 244 18.99 -16.90 10.24
C LYS A 244 19.67 -17.72 11.33
N ASP A 245 18.95 -18.13 12.37
CA ASP A 245 19.48 -18.96 13.45
C ASP A 245 20.00 -20.30 12.91
N ILE A 246 19.22 -20.99 12.06
CA ILE A 246 19.68 -22.24 11.41
C ILE A 246 20.97 -22.02 10.62
N MET A 247 21.03 -20.95 9.83
CA MET A 247 22.14 -20.68 8.92
C MET A 247 23.41 -20.21 9.64
N HIS A 248 23.29 -19.49 10.75
CA HIS A 248 24.41 -18.82 11.41
C HIS A 248 24.84 -19.44 12.74
N THR A 249 24.05 -20.35 13.31
CA THR A 249 24.44 -21.08 14.53
C THR A 249 25.47 -22.17 14.21
N GLN A 250 26.46 -22.30 15.08
CA GLN A 250 27.36 -23.46 15.08
C GLN A 250 26.68 -24.62 15.82
N TRP A 251 26.32 -25.64 15.05
CA TRP A 251 25.53 -26.77 15.55
C TRP A 251 26.39 -27.90 16.12
N LYS A 252 26.01 -28.38 17.29
CA LYS A 252 26.49 -29.64 17.84
C LYS A 252 25.86 -30.82 17.08
N ASN A 253 26.57 -31.34 16.10
CA ASN A 253 26.06 -32.37 15.20
C ASN A 253 26.91 -33.64 15.20
N ASN A 254 26.26 -34.78 14.91
CA ASN A 254 26.94 -36.04 14.63
C ASN A 254 27.11 -36.17 13.12
N PHE A 255 28.22 -36.77 12.68
CA PHE A 255 28.55 -36.92 11.25
C PHE A 255 27.43 -37.55 10.41
N PHE A 256 26.61 -38.44 11.00
CA PHE A 256 25.53 -39.16 10.30
C PHE A 256 24.21 -38.38 10.19
N SER A 257 24.00 -37.34 11.01
CA SER A 257 22.75 -36.57 11.09
C SER A 257 22.88 -35.14 10.56
N ALA A 258 24.02 -34.79 9.96
CA ALA A 258 24.31 -33.44 9.50
C ALA A 258 24.46 -33.35 7.97
N VAL A 259 24.22 -32.16 7.42
CA VAL A 259 24.39 -31.85 5.99
C VAL A 259 25.09 -30.51 5.85
N LYS A 260 26.04 -30.43 4.92
CA LYS A 260 26.68 -29.18 4.54
C LYS A 260 25.75 -28.37 3.66
N ILE A 261 25.58 -27.10 4.01
CA ILE A 261 24.84 -26.12 3.24
C ILE A 261 25.74 -24.93 2.92
N SER A 262 25.51 -24.31 1.77
CA SER A 262 26.20 -23.10 1.33
C SER A 262 25.17 -21.99 1.12
N SER A 263 25.38 -20.83 1.76
CA SER A 263 24.60 -19.63 1.45
C SER A 263 25.12 -18.94 0.20
N SER A 264 24.27 -18.11 -0.42
CA SER A 264 24.67 -17.19 -1.50
C SER A 264 25.70 -16.14 -1.08
N SER A 265 25.88 -15.94 0.23
CA SER A 265 26.92 -15.11 0.84
C SER A 265 28.25 -15.83 1.08
N GLY A 266 28.39 -17.08 0.64
CA GLY A 266 29.64 -17.87 0.74
C GLY A 266 29.89 -18.50 2.12
N ILE A 267 28.91 -18.47 3.03
CA ILE A 267 29.03 -19.10 4.34
C ILE A 267 28.72 -20.60 4.20
N HIS A 268 29.69 -21.43 4.54
CA HIS A 268 29.52 -22.88 4.64
C HIS A 268 29.16 -23.24 6.08
N ASN A 269 27.99 -23.84 6.28
CA ASN A 269 27.59 -24.35 7.59
C ASN A 269 27.20 -25.83 7.49
N THR A 270 27.30 -26.56 8.61
CA THR A 270 26.85 -27.95 8.73
C THR A 270 25.68 -28.00 9.69
N ILE A 271 24.49 -28.31 9.19
CA ILE A 271 23.24 -28.26 9.96
C ILE A 271 22.62 -29.67 10.12
N PRO A 272 21.81 -29.92 11.16
CA PRO A 272 20.97 -31.11 11.26
C PRO A 272 20.08 -31.33 10.02
N LYS A 273 19.92 -32.58 9.59
CA LYS A 273 19.05 -32.97 8.46
C LYS A 273 17.61 -32.48 8.62
N GLU A 274 17.08 -32.51 9.82
CA GLU A 274 15.74 -32.09 10.18
C GLU A 274 15.52 -30.60 9.89
N MET A 275 16.53 -29.76 10.13
CA MET A 275 16.46 -28.32 9.87
C MET A 275 16.41 -28.01 8.37
N ILE A 276 16.83 -28.92 7.50
CA ILE A 276 16.64 -28.77 6.04
C ILE A 276 15.15 -28.78 5.70
N LYS A 277 14.33 -29.53 6.42
CA LYS A 277 12.87 -29.52 6.19
C LYS A 277 12.31 -28.13 6.47
N ILE A 278 12.74 -27.51 7.57
CA ILE A 278 12.37 -26.12 7.92
C ILE A 278 12.84 -25.16 6.82
N LEU A 279 14.11 -25.23 6.40
CA LEU A 279 14.64 -24.39 5.32
C LEU A 279 13.91 -24.60 3.99
N LYS A 280 13.43 -25.81 3.70
CA LYS A 280 12.67 -26.12 2.49
C LYS A 280 11.27 -25.52 2.53
N GLU A 281 10.59 -25.58 3.67
CA GLU A 281 9.30 -24.89 3.88
C GLU A 281 9.45 -23.37 3.72
N ILE A 282 10.48 -22.78 4.31
CA ILE A 282 10.78 -21.34 4.16
C ILE A 282 11.07 -21.00 2.70
N LYS A 283 11.84 -21.83 2.00
CA LYS A 283 12.10 -21.66 0.57
C LYS A 283 10.82 -21.76 -0.27
N ASN A 284 9.89 -22.66 0.07
CA ASN A 284 8.60 -22.75 -0.62
C ASN A 284 7.79 -21.45 -0.48
N ALA A 285 7.84 -20.79 0.68
CA ALA A 285 7.23 -19.46 0.87
C ALA A 285 7.95 -18.37 0.04
N GLN A 286 9.29 -18.38 0.04
CA GLN A 286 10.11 -17.46 -0.77
C GLN A 286 9.87 -17.62 -2.27
N ASP A 287 9.63 -18.85 -2.73
CA ASP A 287 9.28 -19.21 -4.11
C ASP A 287 7.77 -19.05 -4.40
N PHE A 288 6.99 -18.44 -3.51
CA PHE A 288 5.54 -18.18 -3.65
C PHE A 288 4.66 -19.43 -3.83
N LYS A 289 5.09 -20.59 -3.34
CA LYS A 289 4.32 -21.85 -3.43
C LYS A 289 3.29 -22.02 -2.31
N GLN A 290 3.41 -21.25 -1.24
CA GLN A 290 2.51 -21.26 -0.08
C GLN A 290 2.65 -19.93 0.70
N THR A 291 1.69 -19.63 1.57
CA THR A 291 1.71 -18.40 2.38
C THR A 291 2.69 -18.49 3.55
N TRP A 292 3.05 -17.34 4.15
CA TRP A 292 3.96 -17.32 5.30
C TRP A 292 3.31 -17.91 6.55
N ASP A 293 2.02 -17.69 6.80
CA ASP A 293 1.32 -18.30 7.95
C ASP A 293 1.18 -19.83 7.81
N THR A 294 0.86 -20.31 6.60
CA THR A 294 0.86 -21.75 6.29
C THR A 294 2.24 -22.35 6.55
N THR A 295 3.29 -21.64 6.13
CA THR A 295 4.68 -22.05 6.34
C THR A 295 5.04 -22.06 7.82
N LEU A 296 4.62 -21.05 8.60
CA LEU A 296 4.85 -20.99 10.04
C LEU A 296 4.19 -22.18 10.76
N THR A 297 2.96 -22.53 10.35
CA THR A 297 2.24 -23.69 10.86
C THR A 297 2.97 -25.00 10.54
N ASN A 298 3.45 -25.17 9.30
CA ASN A 298 4.23 -26.35 8.92
C ASN A 298 5.55 -26.44 9.70
N VAL A 299 6.25 -25.32 9.85
CA VAL A 299 7.50 -25.24 10.63
C VAL A 299 7.24 -25.55 12.11
N GLN A 300 6.15 -25.04 12.69
CA GLN A 300 5.74 -25.37 14.05
C GLN A 300 5.50 -26.87 14.23
N ASN A 301 4.84 -27.53 13.27
CA ASN A 301 4.63 -28.98 13.29
C ASN A 301 5.96 -29.75 13.25
N ILE A 302 6.88 -29.37 12.36
CA ILE A 302 8.23 -29.97 12.27
C ILE A 302 8.99 -29.79 13.59
N ILE A 303 8.92 -28.61 14.21
CA ILE A 303 9.58 -28.33 15.49
C ILE A 303 8.98 -29.21 16.60
N ASN A 304 7.64 -29.27 16.70
CA ASN A 304 6.95 -30.07 17.70
C ASN A 304 7.31 -31.55 17.61
N GLU A 305 7.38 -32.11 16.40
CA GLU A 305 7.83 -33.49 16.18
C GLU A 305 9.30 -33.69 16.57
N SER A 306 10.16 -32.69 16.30
CA SER A 306 11.60 -32.79 16.51
C SER A 306 12.02 -32.71 17.98
N VAL A 307 11.30 -31.96 18.82
CA VAL A 307 11.58 -31.85 20.28
C VAL A 307 11.57 -33.23 20.98
N HIS A 308 10.79 -34.19 20.47
CA HIS A 308 10.58 -35.50 21.09
C HIS A 308 11.52 -36.60 20.56
N LYS A 309 12.35 -36.32 19.55
CA LYS A 309 13.29 -37.31 19.00
C LYS A 309 14.48 -37.54 19.95
N LYS A 310 14.88 -38.80 20.10
CA LYS A 310 16.01 -39.22 20.97
C LYS A 310 17.38 -39.20 20.29
N GLU A 311 17.49 -38.65 19.08
CA GLU A 311 18.70 -38.75 18.22
C GLU A 311 19.89 -37.86 18.65
N TYR A 312 19.84 -37.31 19.87
CA TYR A 312 20.74 -36.25 20.35
C TYR A 312 21.92 -36.75 21.22
N LEU A 313 22.19 -38.06 21.26
CA LEU A 313 22.97 -38.67 22.34
C LEU A 313 24.51 -38.71 22.16
N CYS A 314 25.11 -38.24 21.06
CA CYS A 314 26.57 -38.30 20.86
C CYS A 314 27.19 -37.05 20.19
N MET A 315 26.88 -35.86 20.69
CA MET A 315 27.28 -34.59 20.07
C MET A 315 28.70 -34.10 20.39
N SER A 316 29.25 -33.24 19.53
CA SER A 316 30.51 -32.51 19.77
C SER A 316 30.46 -31.60 21.01
N ARG A 317 31.62 -31.23 21.58
CA ARG A 317 31.70 -30.48 22.85
C ARG A 317 31.37 -28.98 22.75
N THR A 318 31.22 -28.41 21.55
CA THR A 318 31.08 -26.95 21.32
C THR A 318 29.97 -26.64 20.32
N GLY A 319 29.13 -25.64 20.62
CA GLY A 319 27.97 -25.23 19.80
C GLY A 319 26.62 -25.39 20.52
N GLU A 320 25.55 -24.96 19.86
CA GLU A 320 24.16 -25.13 20.34
C GLU A 320 23.66 -26.54 20.03
N THR A 321 22.93 -27.15 20.95
CA THR A 321 22.30 -28.45 20.66
C THR A 321 21.03 -28.24 19.85
N PRO A 322 20.73 -29.08 18.85
CA PRO A 322 19.47 -28.96 18.10
C PRO A 322 18.24 -29.02 18.99
N LYS A 323 18.33 -29.74 20.13
CA LYS A 323 17.25 -29.82 21.12
C LYS A 323 16.94 -28.45 21.75
N GLU A 324 17.96 -27.69 22.16
CA GLU A 324 17.79 -26.35 22.73
C GLU A 324 17.13 -25.42 21.73
N PHE A 325 17.57 -25.42 20.47
CA PHE A 325 16.93 -24.68 19.40
C PHE A 325 15.45 -25.03 19.28
N TYR A 326 15.10 -26.31 19.12
CA TYR A 326 13.69 -26.71 18.96
C TYR A 326 12.83 -26.31 20.17
N GLN A 327 13.36 -26.38 21.39
CA GLN A 327 12.65 -25.96 22.59
C GLN A 327 12.44 -24.44 22.62
N ASN A 328 13.48 -23.66 22.32
CA ASN A 328 13.43 -22.20 22.30
C ASN A 328 12.50 -21.68 21.20
N THR A 329 12.63 -22.21 19.98
CA THR A 329 11.77 -21.83 18.85
C THR A 329 10.32 -22.24 19.09
N ARG A 330 10.07 -23.41 19.70
CA ARG A 330 8.71 -23.82 20.09
C ARG A 330 8.09 -22.82 21.08
N ALA A 331 8.82 -22.42 22.11
CA ALA A 331 8.35 -21.46 23.09
C ALA A 331 8.08 -20.08 22.46
N MET A 332 8.97 -19.63 21.57
CA MET A 332 8.80 -18.38 20.82
C MET A 332 7.52 -18.39 19.97
N ILE A 333 7.32 -19.43 19.15
CA ILE A 333 6.13 -19.56 18.29
C ILE A 333 4.86 -19.68 19.14
N GLN A 334 4.90 -20.40 20.28
CA GLN A 334 3.74 -20.50 21.17
C GLN A 334 3.37 -19.15 21.79
N ASN A 335 4.35 -18.38 22.27
CA ASN A 335 4.11 -17.05 22.83
C ASN A 335 3.49 -16.10 21.80
N LEU A 336 3.90 -16.19 20.53
CA LEU A 336 3.29 -15.46 19.43
C LEU A 336 1.81 -15.82 19.26
N ARG A 337 1.48 -17.12 19.19
CA ARG A 337 0.08 -17.59 19.07
C ARG A 337 -0.78 -17.23 20.28
N ASP A 338 -0.21 -17.25 21.47
CA ASP A 338 -0.91 -16.87 22.71
C ASP A 338 -1.15 -15.35 22.79
N SER A 339 -0.31 -14.54 22.14
CA SER A 339 -0.50 -13.09 22.00
C SER A 339 -1.56 -12.72 20.95
N GLU A 340 -1.73 -13.55 19.91
CA GLU A 340 -2.77 -13.40 18.89
C GLU A 340 -4.18 -13.68 19.43
N SER A 341 -4.30 -14.41 20.54
CA SER A 341 -5.58 -14.88 21.10
C SER A 341 -6.11 -14.03 22.27
N ARG A 342 -5.41 -12.94 22.65
CA ARG A 342 -5.90 -11.96 23.60
C ARG A 342 -6.54 -10.78 22.85
N PRO A 343 -7.86 -10.56 22.91
CA PRO A 343 -8.44 -9.31 22.44
C PRO A 343 -7.90 -8.17 23.32
N GLU A 344 -7.24 -7.19 22.72
CA GLU A 344 -7.01 -5.90 23.37
C GLU A 344 -8.39 -5.25 23.59
N VAL A 345 -8.91 -5.38 24.81
CA VAL A 345 -9.96 -4.50 25.29
C VAL A 345 -9.31 -3.14 25.43
N VAL A 346 -9.45 -2.30 24.42
CA VAL A 346 -9.23 -0.87 24.55
C VAL A 346 -10.39 -0.35 25.41
N GLU A 347 -10.17 -0.24 26.72
CA GLU A 347 -11.05 0.57 27.56
C GLU A 347 -10.92 2.01 27.09
N ASP A 348 -11.96 2.47 26.38
CA ASP A 348 -12.15 3.86 25.99
C ASP A 348 -12.48 4.69 27.23
N ASP A 349 -11.46 5.26 27.86
CA ASP A 349 -11.59 6.14 29.02
C ASP A 349 -12.03 7.58 28.64
N SER A 350 -12.52 7.81 27.40
CA SER A 350 -12.93 9.14 26.91
C SER A 350 -14.38 9.55 27.20
N LEU A 351 -15.16 8.71 27.88
CA LEU A 351 -16.52 9.06 28.35
C LEU A 351 -16.62 9.11 29.87
N LYS A 352 -15.88 10.04 30.49
CA LYS A 352 -16.31 10.62 31.78
C LYS A 352 -17.04 11.92 31.51
N VAL A 353 -18.35 11.81 31.31
CA VAL A 353 -19.28 12.92 31.51
C VAL A 353 -19.36 13.14 33.03
N THR A 354 -18.69 14.16 33.54
CA THR A 354 -18.95 14.65 34.89
C THR A 354 -20.17 15.59 34.87
N PRO A 355 -21.05 15.51 35.89
CA PRO A 355 -22.34 16.20 35.93
C PRO A 355 -22.24 17.72 36.07
#